data_AF-A0A8J8K1E9-F1
#
_entry.id   AF-A0A8J8K1E9-F1
#
_cell.length_a   1.000
_cell.length_b   1.000
_cell.length_c   1.000
_cell.angle_alpha   90.00
_cell.angle_beta   90.00
_cell.angle_gamma   90.00
#
_symmetry.space_group_name_H-M   'P 1'
#
loop_
_entity.id
_entity.type
_entity.pdbx_description
1 polymer ?
#
loop_
_entity_poly.entity_id
_entity_poly.type
_entity_poly.pdbx_seq_one_letter_code
_entity_poly.pdbx_strand_id
1 'polypeptide(L)'
;MIDVSPYVLSQFAYLTMWRCVYVFAGAFIASAVYRYVAKERITLTTATLFGLLTAGFASGPVQLYGMLTKTPNMEILSWAVAALAAIPGRTYGDAFGDRLLETRWAEVKPTVKTYQIPEAERIGDIPGEPPAPQEVKERIAGRIYEFPRGTPKEEIERIIKRDLEREEGVGKAIVKVRGDELEVKIAGAEASISHTLPPDTVAVAVEPVGGTSHVGGGDRVDVYAGGRKICTAEVWRKRGRSVVLVMDPDDADEVAKAITQGKPVTVVVLPEG
;
A
#
# COMPACT_ATOMS: atom_id res chain seq x y z
N MET A 1 -54.74 -38.25 31.20
CA MET A 1 -53.42 -38.65 31.73
C MET A 1 -52.73 -39.38 30.59
N ILE A 2 -51.69 -38.79 29.98
CA ILE A 2 -51.01 -39.41 28.84
C ILE A 2 -50.21 -40.58 29.41
N ASP A 3 -50.62 -41.81 29.11
CA ASP A 3 -49.91 -43.01 29.53
C ASP A 3 -48.68 -43.17 28.63
N VAL A 4 -47.58 -42.52 29.03
CA VAL A 4 -46.34 -42.54 28.24
C VAL A 4 -45.56 -43.77 28.65
N SER A 5 -45.75 -44.84 27.89
CA SER A 5 -44.88 -46.02 27.99
C SER A 5 -43.40 -45.60 27.85
N PRO A 6 -42.48 -46.13 28.68
CA PRO A 6 -41.04 -45.85 28.59
C PRO A 6 -40.46 -46.04 27.19
N TYR A 7 -41.05 -46.95 26.40
CA TYR A 7 -40.67 -47.20 25.02
C TYR A 7 -40.99 -46.04 24.08
N VAL A 8 -42.15 -45.38 24.26
CA VAL A 8 -42.54 -44.23 23.44
C VAL A 8 -41.65 -43.02 23.76
N LEU A 9 -41.31 -42.83 25.04
CA LEU A 9 -40.44 -41.75 25.47
C LEU A 9 -39.01 -41.90 24.92
N SER A 10 -38.46 -43.11 24.91
CA SER A 10 -37.11 -43.37 24.39
C SER A 10 -37.03 -43.22 22.86
N GLN A 11 -38.05 -43.72 22.14
CA GLN A 11 -38.16 -43.52 20.69
C GLN A 11 -38.29 -42.04 20.33
N PHE A 12 -39.11 -41.30 21.06
CA PHE A 12 -39.24 -39.86 20.90
C PHE A 12 -37.91 -39.12 21.12
N ALA A 13 -37.20 -39.43 22.21
CA ALA A 13 -35.90 -38.82 22.51
C ALA A 13 -34.87 -39.12 21.43
N TYR A 14 -34.82 -40.37 20.96
CA TYR A 14 -33.92 -40.81 19.89
C TYR A 14 -34.15 -40.07 18.58
N LEU A 15 -35.41 -39.98 18.14
CA LEU A 15 -35.76 -39.28 16.90
C LEU A 15 -35.50 -37.77 17.01
N THR A 16 -35.83 -37.17 18.15
CA THR A 16 -35.57 -35.74 18.41
C THR A 16 -34.07 -35.46 18.36
N MET A 17 -33.25 -36.32 18.97
CA MET A 17 -31.79 -36.19 18.94
C MET A 17 -31.25 -36.19 17.51
N TRP A 18 -31.67 -37.14 16.66
CA TRP A 18 -31.24 -37.17 15.26
C TRP A 18 -31.71 -35.95 14.47
N ARG A 19 -32.95 -35.50 14.70
CA ARG A 19 -33.46 -34.26 14.08
C ARG A 19 -32.61 -33.05 14.48
N CYS A 20 -32.26 -32.90 15.76
CA CYS A 20 -31.36 -31.84 16.23
C CYS A 20 -30.01 -31.89 15.49
N VAL A 21 -29.42 -33.08 15.32
CA VAL A 21 -28.15 -33.26 14.60
C VAL A 21 -28.28 -32.83 13.14
N TYR A 22 -29.34 -33.23 12.44
CA TYR A 22 -29.54 -32.85 11.04
C TYR A 22 -29.86 -31.37 10.87
N VAL A 23 -30.66 -30.78 11.75
CA VAL A 23 -30.93 -29.34 11.74
C VAL A 23 -29.64 -28.55 11.97
N PHE A 24 -28.85 -28.96 12.96
CA PHE A 24 -27.55 -28.38 13.24
C PHE A 24 -26.64 -28.44 12.00
N ALA A 25 -26.51 -29.62 11.38
CA ALA A 25 -25.64 -29.82 10.23
C ALA A 25 -26.07 -28.98 9.02
N GLY A 26 -27.36 -28.95 8.69
CA GLY A 26 -27.89 -28.13 7.60
C GLY A 26 -27.66 -26.64 7.82
N ALA A 27 -27.96 -26.14 9.03
CA ALA A 27 -27.71 -24.76 9.40
C ALA A 27 -26.21 -24.42 9.37
N PHE A 28 -25.35 -25.30 9.89
CA PHE A 28 -23.89 -25.14 9.90
C PHE A 28 -23.31 -25.02 8.49
N ILE A 29 -23.66 -25.95 7.61
CA ILE A 29 -23.14 -25.97 6.23
C ILE A 29 -23.62 -24.73 5.47
N ALA A 30 -24.92 -24.40 5.56
CA ALA A 30 -25.47 -23.23 4.89
C ALA A 30 -24.77 -21.94 5.36
N SER A 31 -24.61 -21.76 6.67
CA SER A 31 -23.88 -20.63 7.25
C SER A 31 -22.42 -20.57 6.80
N ALA A 32 -21.69 -21.68 6.91
CA ALA A 32 -20.27 -21.74 6.57
C ALA A 32 -20.04 -21.40 5.08
N VAL A 33 -20.82 -22.02 4.19
CA VAL A 33 -20.70 -21.80 2.74
C VAL A 33 -21.10 -20.38 2.38
N TYR A 34 -22.22 -19.89 2.90
CA TYR A 34 -22.67 -18.54 2.60
C TYR A 34 -21.68 -17.49 3.12
N ARG A 35 -21.16 -17.69 4.34
CA ARG A 35 -20.13 -16.82 4.91
C ARG A 35 -18.86 -16.83 4.08
N TYR A 36 -18.43 -17.99 3.60
CA TYR A 36 -17.24 -18.13 2.76
C TYR A 36 -17.40 -17.48 1.37
N VAL A 37 -18.56 -17.65 0.72
CA VAL A 37 -18.79 -17.20 -0.66
C VAL A 37 -19.26 -15.73 -0.70
N ALA A 38 -20.29 -15.40 0.07
CA ALA A 38 -20.93 -14.08 0.04
C ALA A 38 -20.30 -13.08 1.01
N LYS A 39 -19.44 -13.53 1.95
CA LYS A 39 -18.85 -12.71 3.02
C LYS A 39 -19.89 -12.04 3.94
N GLU A 40 -21.13 -12.51 3.89
CA GLU A 40 -22.25 -12.04 4.70
C GLU A 40 -22.73 -13.13 5.65
N ARG A 41 -23.53 -12.77 6.66
CA ARG A 41 -24.13 -13.72 7.59
C ARG A 41 -25.57 -13.98 7.18
N ILE A 42 -25.96 -15.25 7.13
CA ILE A 42 -27.38 -15.58 6.92
C ILE A 42 -28.20 -15.23 8.16
N THR A 43 -29.44 -14.83 7.94
CA THR A 43 -30.42 -14.64 9.00
C THR A 43 -30.73 -15.99 9.68
N LEU A 44 -31.17 -15.92 10.94
CA LEU A 44 -31.54 -17.12 11.69
C LEU A 44 -32.68 -17.88 10.99
N THR A 45 -33.64 -17.17 10.39
CA THR A 45 -34.74 -17.78 9.65
C THR A 45 -34.25 -18.64 8.50
N THR A 46 -33.31 -18.13 7.68
CA THR A 46 -32.73 -18.90 6.58
C THR A 46 -31.94 -20.10 7.09
N ALA A 47 -31.13 -19.94 8.14
CA ALA A 47 -30.39 -21.06 8.75
C ALA A 47 -31.33 -22.16 9.25
N THR A 48 -32.41 -21.78 9.94
CA THR A 48 -33.43 -22.71 10.43
C THR A 48 -34.15 -23.41 9.28
N LEU A 49 -34.49 -22.71 8.18
CA LEU A 49 -35.10 -23.31 7.00
C LEU A 49 -34.20 -24.39 6.38
N PHE A 50 -32.92 -24.09 6.18
CA PHE A 50 -31.96 -25.07 5.66
C PHE A 50 -31.78 -26.25 6.61
N GLY A 51 -31.65 -26.00 7.91
CA GLY A 51 -31.58 -27.06 8.91
C GLY A 51 -32.81 -27.98 8.90
N LEU A 52 -34.01 -27.40 8.93
CA LEU A 52 -35.27 -28.17 8.87
C LEU A 52 -35.42 -28.94 7.56
N LEU A 53 -35.01 -28.35 6.43
CA LEU A 53 -35.03 -29.01 5.14
C LEU A 53 -34.09 -30.23 5.15
N THR A 54 -32.86 -30.08 5.65
CA THR A 54 -31.90 -31.19 5.79
C THR A 54 -32.47 -32.30 6.68
N ALA A 55 -33.03 -31.95 7.83
CA ALA A 55 -33.65 -32.92 8.73
C ALA A 55 -34.87 -33.61 8.11
N GLY A 56 -35.70 -32.88 7.36
CA GLY A 56 -36.86 -33.40 6.64
C GLY A 56 -36.47 -34.45 5.60
N PHE A 57 -35.48 -34.13 4.77
CA PHE A 57 -34.94 -35.06 3.78
C PHE A 57 -34.30 -36.29 4.44
N ALA A 58 -33.51 -36.11 5.51
CA ALA A 58 -32.85 -37.21 6.22
C ALA A 58 -33.83 -38.15 6.95
N SER A 59 -34.96 -37.61 7.43
CA SER A 59 -35.99 -38.39 8.14
C SER A 59 -36.80 -39.29 7.20
N GLY A 60 -36.89 -38.93 5.92
CA GLY A 60 -37.60 -39.69 4.90
C GLY A 60 -39.14 -39.67 5.01
N PRO A 61 -39.84 -40.22 4.00
CA PRO A 61 -41.30 -40.04 3.86
C PRO A 61 -42.14 -40.64 4.98
N VAL A 62 -41.71 -41.78 5.54
CA VAL A 62 -42.46 -42.51 6.60
C VAL A 62 -42.56 -41.69 7.89
N GLN A 63 -41.49 -40.96 8.24
CA GLN A 63 -41.46 -40.15 9.46
C GLN A 63 -42.24 -38.85 9.29
N LEU A 64 -42.24 -38.27 8.09
CA LEU A 64 -43.10 -37.13 7.74
C LEU A 64 -44.59 -37.52 7.77
N TYR A 65 -44.94 -38.72 7.30
CA TYR A 65 -46.29 -39.26 7.41
C TYR A 65 -46.72 -39.48 8.88
N GLY A 66 -45.77 -39.78 9.76
CA GLY A 66 -45.98 -39.86 11.21
C GLY A 66 -46.57 -38.57 11.82
N MET A 67 -46.16 -37.39 11.32
CA MET A 67 -46.69 -36.09 11.79
C MET A 67 -48.21 -35.96 11.63
N LEU A 68 -48.77 -36.59 10.58
CA LEU A 68 -50.19 -36.48 10.21
C LEU A 68 -51.07 -37.52 10.91
N THR A 69 -50.49 -38.59 11.44
CA THR A 69 -51.25 -39.80 11.82
C THR A 69 -50.96 -40.33 13.22
N LYS A 70 -49.74 -40.14 13.76
CA LYS A 70 -49.33 -40.68 15.07
C LYS A 70 -48.98 -39.55 16.03
N THR A 71 -49.73 -39.45 17.14
CA THR A 71 -49.45 -38.53 18.28
C THR A 71 -48.92 -37.15 17.85
N PRO A 72 -49.72 -36.37 17.09
CA PRO A 72 -49.25 -35.18 16.37
C PRO A 72 -48.57 -34.16 17.28
N ASN A 73 -49.02 -34.04 18.53
CA ASN A 73 -48.47 -33.10 19.51
C ASN A 73 -47.00 -33.40 19.86
N MET A 74 -46.62 -34.68 19.99
CA MET A 74 -45.23 -35.05 20.30
C MET A 74 -44.36 -34.84 19.07
N GLU A 75 -44.77 -35.27 17.88
CA GLU A 75 -44.01 -35.04 16.66
C GLU A 75 -43.76 -33.55 16.43
N ILE A 76 -44.80 -32.71 16.48
CA ILE A 76 -44.65 -31.25 16.35
C ILE A 76 -43.67 -30.69 17.39
N LEU A 77 -43.75 -31.15 18.66
CA LEU A 77 -42.85 -30.73 19.71
C LEU A 77 -41.39 -31.09 19.40
N SER A 78 -41.10 -32.31 18.92
CA SER A 78 -39.73 -32.70 18.56
C SER A 78 -39.15 -31.85 17.42
N TRP A 79 -39.95 -31.48 16.42
CA TRP A 79 -39.51 -30.63 15.32
C TRP A 79 -39.27 -29.20 15.78
N ALA A 80 -40.11 -28.70 16.69
CA ALA A 80 -39.90 -27.41 17.35
C ALA A 80 -38.60 -27.40 18.18
N VAL A 81 -38.33 -28.47 18.95
CA VAL A 81 -37.07 -28.63 19.69
C VAL A 81 -35.88 -28.73 18.73
N ALA A 82 -35.98 -29.50 17.66
CA ALA A 82 -34.93 -29.64 16.67
C ALA A 82 -34.59 -28.32 15.97
N ALA A 83 -35.59 -27.47 15.69
CA ALA A 83 -35.38 -26.14 15.12
C ALA A 83 -34.43 -25.27 15.96
N LEU A 84 -34.41 -25.45 17.29
CA LEU A 84 -33.50 -24.72 18.18
C LEU A 84 -32.03 -25.06 17.92
N ALA A 85 -31.74 -26.26 17.41
CA ALA A 85 -30.38 -26.67 17.04
C ALA A 85 -29.78 -25.85 15.88
N ALA A 86 -30.62 -25.11 15.14
CA ALA A 86 -30.16 -24.18 14.11
C ALA A 86 -29.38 -23.00 14.70
N ILE A 87 -29.65 -22.60 15.96
CA ILE A 87 -28.96 -21.49 16.64
C ILE A 87 -27.46 -21.78 16.75
N PRO A 88 -27.03 -22.88 17.42
CA PRO A 88 -25.61 -23.22 17.47
C PRO A 88 -25.06 -23.63 16.10
N GLY A 89 -25.86 -24.25 15.23
CA GLY A 89 -25.43 -24.58 13.87
C GLY A 89 -24.99 -23.34 13.10
N ARG A 90 -25.81 -22.29 13.13
CA ARG A 90 -25.52 -21.00 12.49
C ARG A 90 -24.26 -20.34 13.07
N THR A 91 -24.15 -20.26 14.40
CA THR A 91 -23.01 -19.58 15.04
C THR A 91 -21.69 -20.29 14.77
N TYR A 92 -21.65 -21.63 14.87
CA TYR A 92 -20.45 -22.39 14.55
C TYR A 92 -20.14 -22.38 13.05
N GLY A 93 -21.17 -22.40 12.19
CA GLY A 93 -21.01 -22.31 10.74
C GLY A 93 -20.42 -20.97 10.33
N ASP A 94 -20.95 -19.86 10.85
CA ASP A 94 -20.43 -18.51 10.60
C ASP A 94 -18.95 -18.41 11.05
N ALA A 95 -18.62 -18.91 12.25
CA ALA A 95 -17.25 -18.91 12.76
C ALA A 95 -16.29 -19.78 11.92
N PHE A 96 -16.76 -20.92 11.41
CA PHE A 96 -15.98 -21.77 10.52
C PHE A 96 -15.72 -21.09 9.17
N GLY A 97 -16.74 -20.44 8.60
CA GLY A 97 -16.59 -19.65 7.37
C GLY A 97 -15.59 -18.50 7.51
N ASP A 98 -15.60 -17.80 8.65
CA ASP A 98 -14.61 -16.75 8.96
C ASP A 98 -13.17 -17.31 8.97
N ARG A 99 -12.94 -18.47 9.60
CA ARG A 99 -11.61 -19.12 9.62
C ARG A 99 -11.12 -19.53 8.24
N LEU A 100 -12.01 -20.04 7.39
CA LEU A 100 -11.66 -20.39 6.01
C LEU A 100 -11.26 -19.16 5.20
N LEU A 101 -11.98 -18.05 5.38
CA LEU A 101 -11.60 -16.77 4.79
C LEU A 101 -10.23 -16.34 5.30
N GLU A 102 -10.02 -16.27 6.61
CA GLU A 102 -8.72 -15.89 7.20
C GLU A 102 -7.56 -16.71 6.66
N THR A 103 -7.73 -18.02 6.50
CA THR A 103 -6.71 -18.92 5.92
C THR A 103 -6.40 -18.56 4.47
N ARG A 104 -7.44 -18.37 3.64
CA ARG A 104 -7.30 -17.93 2.25
C ARG A 104 -6.62 -16.57 2.15
N TRP A 105 -6.94 -15.64 3.05
CA TRP A 105 -6.31 -14.33 3.10
C TRP A 105 -4.89 -14.41 3.67
N ALA A 106 -4.57 -15.36 4.55
CA ALA A 106 -3.21 -15.57 5.05
C ALA A 106 -2.26 -16.04 3.94
N GLU A 107 -2.74 -16.86 3.00
CA GLU A 107 -2.00 -17.20 1.77
C GLU A 107 -1.80 -15.99 0.84
N VAL A 108 -2.73 -15.03 0.86
CA VAL A 108 -2.71 -13.84 0.00
C VAL A 108 -2.04 -12.63 0.66
N LYS A 109 -1.86 -12.60 1.99
CA LYS A 109 -1.12 -11.54 2.68
C LYS A 109 0.29 -11.56 2.10
N PRO A 110 0.71 -10.55 1.34
CA PRO A 110 2.06 -10.51 0.82
C PRO A 110 2.96 -10.49 2.05
N THR A 111 3.67 -11.59 2.28
CA THR A 111 4.74 -11.55 3.26
C THR A 111 5.69 -10.48 2.76
N VAL A 112 5.82 -9.39 3.49
CA VAL A 112 6.67 -8.27 3.06
C VAL A 112 8.11 -8.66 3.39
N LYS A 113 9.03 -8.36 2.47
CA LYS A 113 10.46 -8.39 2.73
C LYS A 113 10.95 -6.95 2.90
N THR A 114 11.59 -6.70 4.01
CA THR A 114 12.06 -5.37 4.41
C THR A 114 13.55 -5.26 4.13
N TYR A 115 13.97 -4.14 3.55
CA TYR A 115 15.37 -3.80 3.35
C TYR A 115 15.66 -2.44 3.96
N GLN A 116 16.76 -2.34 4.68
CA GLN A 116 17.18 -1.10 5.33
C GLN A 116 18.48 -0.61 4.70
N ILE A 117 18.55 0.69 4.40
CA ILE A 117 19.79 1.33 3.98
C ILE A 117 20.77 1.30 5.15
N PRO A 118 22.03 0.90 4.91
CA PRO A 118 23.02 0.80 5.98
C PRO A 118 23.32 2.16 6.62
N GLU A 119 23.96 2.14 7.78
CA GLU A 119 24.42 3.35 8.48
C GLU A 119 25.35 4.19 7.59
N ALA A 120 25.39 5.51 7.82
CA ALA A 120 26.08 6.47 6.97
C ALA A 120 27.56 6.09 6.70
N GLU A 121 28.25 5.55 7.70
CA GLU A 121 29.65 5.09 7.64
C GLU A 121 29.87 3.90 6.69
N ARG A 122 28.81 3.12 6.45
CA ARG A 122 28.83 1.95 5.57
C ARG A 122 28.34 2.28 4.16
N ILE A 123 27.87 3.50 3.92
CA ILE A 123 27.51 4.00 2.59
C ILE A 123 28.79 4.44 1.87
N GLY A 124 29.20 3.65 0.87
CA GLY A 124 30.43 3.92 0.12
C GLY A 124 30.27 5.01 -0.92
N ASP A 125 31.39 5.55 -1.38
CA ASP A 125 31.43 6.42 -2.55
C ASP A 125 31.65 5.61 -3.83
N ILE A 126 31.13 6.10 -4.95
CA ILE A 126 31.36 5.48 -6.25
C ILE A 126 32.81 5.79 -6.68
N PRO A 127 33.65 4.77 -6.96
CA PRO A 127 35.02 5.01 -7.40
C PRO A 127 35.07 5.82 -8.70
N GLY A 128 35.89 6.88 -8.70
CA GLY A 128 36.07 7.76 -9.86
C GLY A 128 35.04 8.88 -9.99
N GLU A 129 34.08 8.99 -9.07
CA GLU A 129 33.10 10.07 -9.02
C GLU A 129 33.36 10.98 -7.81
N PRO A 130 32.83 12.22 -7.81
CA PRO A 130 32.86 13.08 -6.62
C PRO A 130 32.20 12.40 -5.41
N PRO A 131 32.82 12.40 -4.23
CA PRO A 131 32.24 11.80 -3.03
C PRO A 131 30.98 12.57 -2.59
N ALA A 132 30.02 11.86 -2.01
CA ALA A 132 28.81 12.51 -1.50
C ALA A 132 29.09 13.17 -0.14
N PRO A 133 28.52 14.37 0.15
CA PRO A 133 28.64 15.00 1.45
C PRO A 133 28.12 14.09 2.57
N GLN A 134 28.77 14.13 3.73
CA GLN A 134 28.41 13.29 4.88
C GLN A 134 26.95 13.52 5.33
N GLU A 135 26.49 14.77 5.30
CA GLU A 135 25.11 15.16 5.61
C GLU A 135 24.07 14.43 4.73
N VAL A 136 24.41 14.18 3.46
CA VAL A 136 23.54 13.43 2.54
C VAL A 136 23.49 11.95 2.94
N LYS A 137 24.63 11.36 3.30
CA LYS A 137 24.72 9.96 3.77
C LYS A 137 23.92 9.77 5.06
N GLU A 138 23.99 10.70 5.99
CA GLU A 138 23.22 10.69 7.24
C GLU A 138 21.71 10.77 7.00
N ARG A 139 21.27 11.56 6.02
CA ARG A 139 19.84 11.73 5.70
C ARG A 139 19.19 10.51 5.04
N ILE A 140 19.97 9.70 4.32
CA ILE A 140 19.48 8.48 3.66
C ILE A 140 19.69 7.22 4.52
N ALA A 141 20.63 7.27 5.48
CA ALA A 141 20.94 6.15 6.35
C ALA A 141 19.69 5.70 7.13
N GLY A 142 19.54 4.39 7.27
CA GLY A 142 18.45 3.79 8.04
C GLY A 142 17.07 3.84 7.38
N ARG A 143 16.92 4.42 6.18
CA ARG A 143 15.66 4.36 5.42
C ARG A 143 15.24 2.92 5.15
N ILE A 144 13.95 2.65 5.31
CA ILE A 144 13.36 1.32 5.20
C ILE A 144 12.52 1.25 3.92
N TYR A 145 12.73 0.18 3.14
CA TYR A 145 11.95 -0.14 1.96
C TYR A 145 11.27 -1.50 2.14
N GLU A 146 9.98 -1.53 1.81
CA GLU A 146 9.13 -2.70 1.94
C GLU A 146 8.70 -3.20 0.56
N PHE A 147 8.95 -4.48 0.28
CA PHE A 147 8.59 -5.10 -0.98
C PHE A 147 7.75 -6.37 -0.75
N PRO A 148 6.78 -6.66 -1.62
CA PRO A 148 6.11 -7.97 -1.61
C PRO A 148 7.13 -9.12 -1.75
N ARG A 149 6.90 -10.24 -1.06
CA ARG A 149 7.68 -11.47 -1.31
C ARG A 149 7.54 -11.88 -2.77
N GLY A 150 8.66 -12.23 -3.38
CA GLY A 150 8.72 -12.61 -4.80
C GLY A 150 9.04 -11.44 -5.74
N THR A 151 9.17 -10.21 -5.26
CA THR A 151 9.72 -9.13 -6.08
C THR A 151 11.15 -9.49 -6.53
N PRO A 152 11.45 -9.46 -7.84
CA PRO A 152 12.78 -9.75 -8.35
C PRO A 152 13.84 -8.83 -7.73
N LYS A 153 15.05 -9.36 -7.55
CA LYS A 153 16.16 -8.63 -6.94
C LYS A 153 16.49 -7.35 -7.72
N GLU A 154 16.47 -7.44 -9.04
CA GLU A 154 16.79 -6.36 -9.97
C GLU A 154 15.74 -5.23 -9.88
N GLU A 155 14.49 -5.60 -9.59
CA GLU A 155 13.40 -4.64 -9.39
C GLU A 155 13.59 -3.85 -8.09
N ILE A 156 13.95 -4.54 -7.00
CA ILE A 156 14.25 -3.93 -5.70
C ILE A 156 15.41 -2.93 -5.85
N GLU A 157 16.51 -3.37 -6.45
CA GLU A 157 17.69 -2.54 -6.68
C GLU A 157 17.35 -1.30 -7.52
N ARG A 158 16.55 -1.47 -8.59
CA ARG A 158 16.13 -0.37 -9.46
C ARG A 158 15.25 0.65 -8.75
N ILE A 159 14.31 0.21 -7.92
CA ILE A 159 13.39 1.10 -7.21
C ILE A 159 14.16 1.92 -6.17
N ILE A 160 14.98 1.27 -5.34
CA ILE A 160 15.77 1.96 -4.30
C ILE A 160 16.77 2.91 -4.96
N LYS A 161 17.46 2.48 -6.02
CA LYS A 161 18.37 3.35 -6.79
C LYS A 161 17.68 4.62 -7.26
N ARG A 162 16.52 4.48 -7.91
CA ARG A 162 15.77 5.62 -8.46
C ARG A 162 15.33 6.59 -7.37
N ASP A 163 14.98 6.07 -6.20
CA ASP A 163 14.60 6.90 -5.06
C ASP A 163 15.79 7.68 -4.52
N LEU A 164 16.96 7.02 -4.35
CA LEU A 164 18.19 7.68 -3.92
C LEU A 164 18.68 8.75 -4.89
N GLU A 165 18.59 8.50 -6.21
CA GLU A 165 18.98 9.50 -7.24
C GLU A 165 18.05 10.72 -7.28
N ARG A 166 16.88 10.68 -6.63
CA ARG A 166 16.01 11.85 -6.45
C ARG A 166 16.38 12.69 -5.25
N GLU A 167 17.17 12.16 -4.33
CA GLU A 167 17.60 12.86 -3.13
C GLU A 167 18.52 14.04 -3.51
N GLU A 168 18.29 15.19 -2.86
CA GLU A 168 19.13 16.36 -3.08
C GLU A 168 20.58 16.07 -2.66
N GLY A 169 21.54 16.44 -3.51
CA GLY A 169 22.96 16.16 -3.27
C GLY A 169 23.44 14.77 -3.69
N VAL A 170 22.55 13.88 -4.16
CA VAL A 170 22.93 12.61 -4.80
C VAL A 170 22.93 12.78 -6.32
N GLY A 171 24.06 12.46 -6.96
CA GLY A 171 24.18 12.46 -8.42
C GLY A 171 23.83 11.11 -9.03
N LYS A 172 24.39 10.04 -8.47
CA LYS A 172 24.25 8.67 -8.97
C LYS A 172 24.25 7.69 -7.80
N ALA A 173 23.42 6.64 -7.89
CA ALA A 173 23.41 5.58 -6.88
C ALA A 173 23.66 4.21 -7.51
N ILE A 174 24.39 3.37 -6.78
CA ILE A 174 24.56 1.95 -7.06
C ILE A 174 24.05 1.19 -5.84
N VAL A 175 23.00 0.41 -6.04
CA VAL A 175 22.38 -0.42 -5.00
C VAL A 175 22.55 -1.88 -5.42
N LYS A 176 23.04 -2.72 -4.51
CA LYS A 176 23.12 -4.16 -4.69
C LYS A 176 22.51 -4.87 -3.49
N VAL A 177 21.63 -5.83 -3.75
CA VAL A 177 21.02 -6.67 -2.72
C VAL A 177 21.88 -7.92 -2.52
N ARG A 178 22.37 -8.15 -1.31
CA ARG A 178 23.08 -9.39 -0.91
C ARG A 178 22.32 -10.09 0.20
N GLY A 179 21.45 -11.02 -0.20
CA GLY A 179 20.56 -11.70 0.76
C GLY A 179 19.54 -10.72 1.31
N ASP A 180 19.69 -10.37 2.59
CA ASP A 180 18.81 -9.45 3.31
C ASP A 180 19.46 -8.07 3.54
N GLU A 181 20.72 -7.89 3.12
CA GLU A 181 21.46 -6.65 3.27
C GLU A 181 21.54 -5.86 1.94
N LEU A 182 21.58 -4.53 2.07
CA LEU A 182 21.83 -3.60 0.96
C LEU A 182 23.27 -3.10 1.00
N GLU A 183 23.98 -3.29 -0.11
CA GLU A 183 25.24 -2.60 -0.39
C GLU A 183 24.90 -1.34 -1.20
N VAL A 184 25.11 -0.17 -0.60
CA VAL A 184 24.78 1.13 -1.21
C VAL A 184 26.05 1.94 -1.44
N LYS A 185 26.21 2.45 -2.66
CA LYS A 185 27.24 3.44 -3.00
C LYS A 185 26.61 4.62 -3.70
N ILE A 186 27.02 5.83 -3.35
CA ILE A 186 26.49 7.06 -3.94
C ILE A 186 27.63 7.95 -4.46
N ALA A 187 27.33 8.73 -5.49
CA ALA A 187 28.14 9.86 -5.90
C ALA A 187 27.45 11.14 -5.44
N GLY A 188 28.24 12.14 -5.06
CA GLY A 188 27.75 13.49 -4.86
C GLY A 188 27.15 14.03 -6.16
N ALA A 189 26.17 14.92 -6.04
CA ALA A 189 25.73 15.69 -7.18
C ALA A 189 26.93 16.48 -7.74
N GLU A 190 27.14 16.41 -9.06
CA GLU A 190 28.10 17.30 -9.71
C GLU A 190 27.78 18.75 -9.33
N ALA A 191 28.80 19.50 -8.94
CA ALA A 191 28.65 20.93 -8.76
C ALA A 191 28.02 21.51 -10.04
N SER A 192 26.96 22.29 -9.90
CA SER A 192 26.28 22.95 -11.03
C SER A 192 27.19 23.91 -11.81
N ILE A 193 28.44 24.08 -11.36
CA ILE A 193 29.49 24.92 -11.93
C ILE A 193 30.64 23.98 -12.31
N SER A 194 30.71 23.62 -13.60
CA SER A 194 31.90 23.02 -14.20
C SER A 194 33.04 24.06 -14.23
N HIS A 195 34.29 23.61 -14.33
CA HIS A 195 35.51 24.42 -14.51
C HIS A 195 35.56 25.29 -15.79
N THR A 196 34.42 25.60 -16.39
CA THR A 196 34.28 26.28 -17.69
C THR A 196 33.40 27.52 -17.59
N LEU A 197 33.51 28.28 -16.49
CA LEU A 197 33.08 29.67 -16.54
C LEU A 197 34.08 30.46 -17.40
N PRO A 198 33.60 31.33 -18.31
CA PRO A 198 34.46 32.31 -18.95
C PRO A 198 35.28 33.08 -17.90
N PRO A 199 36.53 33.46 -18.20
CA PRO A 199 37.28 34.35 -17.31
C PRO A 199 36.46 35.61 -17.01
N ASP A 200 36.59 36.11 -15.78
CA ASP A 200 35.90 37.30 -15.29
C ASP A 200 34.37 37.20 -15.24
N THR A 201 33.83 35.98 -15.09
CA THR A 201 32.39 35.75 -14.87
C THR A 201 32.13 34.92 -13.63
N VAL A 202 30.91 35.05 -13.08
CA VAL A 202 30.43 34.26 -11.94
C VAL A 202 29.11 33.59 -12.27
N ALA A 203 28.88 32.42 -11.66
CA ALA A 203 27.62 31.70 -11.76
C ALA A 203 26.75 31.97 -10.53
N VAL A 204 25.52 32.43 -10.76
CA VAL A 204 24.54 32.70 -9.71
C VAL A 204 23.33 31.81 -9.93
N ALA A 205 22.96 31.03 -8.91
CA ALA A 205 21.72 30.26 -8.90
C ALA A 205 20.56 31.16 -8.46
N VAL A 206 19.51 31.23 -9.27
CA VAL A 206 18.29 32.00 -8.99
C VAL A 206 17.06 31.13 -9.17
N GLU A 207 15.96 31.47 -8.47
CA GLU A 207 14.64 30.86 -8.67
C GLU A 207 13.68 31.92 -9.22
N PRO A 208 13.59 32.08 -10.55
CA PRO A 208 12.77 33.14 -11.13
C PRO A 208 11.28 32.89 -10.91
N VAL A 209 10.54 33.97 -10.65
CA VAL A 209 9.09 33.92 -10.45
C VAL A 209 8.33 33.76 -11.78
N GLY A 210 8.96 34.16 -12.90
CA GLY A 210 8.39 34.06 -14.24
C GLY A 210 9.45 33.91 -15.34
N GLY A 211 8.99 33.54 -16.54
CA GLY A 211 9.79 33.45 -17.77
C GLY A 211 10.65 32.21 -17.92
N THR A 212 10.62 31.27 -16.96
CA THR A 212 11.45 30.06 -16.97
C THR A 212 11.00 29.00 -17.97
N SER A 213 9.78 29.05 -18.51
CA SER A 213 9.20 27.96 -19.34
C SER A 213 9.94 27.74 -20.66
N HIS A 214 10.50 28.80 -21.24
CA HIS A 214 11.12 28.77 -22.58
C HIS A 214 12.65 28.91 -22.55
N VAL A 215 13.24 28.86 -21.35
CA VAL A 215 14.68 29.04 -21.15
C VAL A 215 15.40 27.68 -21.18
N GLY A 216 16.36 27.54 -22.08
CA GLY A 216 17.34 26.45 -22.20
C GLY A 216 18.75 26.87 -21.80
N GLY A 217 19.67 25.90 -21.72
CA GLY A 217 21.10 26.20 -21.53
C GLY A 217 21.70 26.79 -22.81
N GLY A 218 22.47 27.87 -22.69
CA GLY A 218 23.01 28.68 -23.78
C GLY A 218 22.17 29.92 -24.13
N ASP A 219 20.96 30.03 -23.61
CA ASP A 219 20.08 31.16 -23.92
C ASP A 219 20.59 32.44 -23.25
N ARG A 220 20.58 33.55 -24.00
CA ARG A 220 20.74 34.89 -23.41
C ARG A 220 19.42 35.38 -22.84
N VAL A 221 19.44 35.80 -21.59
CA VAL A 221 18.27 36.30 -20.87
C VAL A 221 18.53 37.67 -20.27
N ASP A 222 17.52 38.52 -20.28
CA ASP A 222 17.50 39.72 -19.47
C ASP A 222 16.99 39.40 -18.07
N VAL A 223 17.78 39.80 -17.07
CA VAL A 223 17.49 39.59 -15.65
C VAL A 223 16.86 40.87 -15.09
N TYR A 224 15.66 40.71 -14.54
CA TYR A 224 14.92 41.79 -13.89
C TYR A 224 14.77 41.50 -12.39
N ALA A 225 14.93 42.53 -11.56
CA ALA A 225 14.53 42.48 -10.17
C ALA A 225 13.67 43.68 -9.80
N GLY A 226 12.53 43.44 -9.14
CA GLY A 226 11.60 44.51 -8.75
C GLY A 226 11.13 45.38 -9.92
N GLY A 227 11.03 44.80 -11.14
CA GLY A 227 10.58 45.49 -12.35
C GLY A 227 11.66 46.30 -13.10
N ARG A 228 12.89 46.35 -12.60
CA ARG A 228 14.03 46.99 -13.28
C ARG A 228 14.96 45.93 -13.88
N LYS A 229 15.45 46.16 -15.10
CA LYS A 229 16.53 45.34 -15.70
C LYS A 229 17.83 45.60 -14.94
N ILE A 230 18.46 44.53 -14.45
CA ILE A 230 19.79 44.56 -13.84
C ILE A 230 20.81 44.38 -14.96
N CYS A 231 20.82 43.18 -15.56
CA CYS A 231 21.83 42.78 -16.52
C CYS A 231 21.26 41.86 -17.60
N THR A 232 22.11 41.50 -18.55
CA THR A 232 21.89 40.40 -19.48
C THR A 232 22.85 39.29 -19.10
N ALA A 233 22.32 38.09 -18.86
CA ALA A 233 23.07 36.92 -18.43
C ALA A 233 22.89 35.78 -19.43
N GLU A 234 23.80 34.82 -19.41
CA GLU A 234 23.65 33.57 -20.15
C GLU A 234 23.14 32.48 -19.21
N VAL A 235 22.18 31.68 -19.67
CA VAL A 235 21.67 30.56 -18.88
C VAL A 235 22.62 29.39 -19.04
N TRP A 236 23.30 29.04 -17.96
CA TRP A 236 24.20 27.89 -17.96
C TRP A 236 23.43 26.57 -17.94
N ARG A 237 22.50 26.46 -17.00
CA ARG A 237 21.76 25.23 -16.73
C ARG A 237 20.45 25.57 -16.04
N LYS A 238 19.43 24.74 -16.30
CA LYS A 238 18.13 24.79 -15.62
C LYS A 238 17.86 23.45 -14.95
N ARG A 239 17.49 23.49 -13.66
CA ARG A 239 17.05 22.31 -12.89
C ARG A 239 15.75 22.64 -12.18
N GLY A 240 14.64 22.08 -12.66
CA GLY A 240 13.32 22.38 -12.11
C GLY A 240 12.96 23.86 -12.28
N ARG A 241 12.79 24.57 -11.15
CA ARG A 241 12.53 26.03 -11.12
C ARG A 241 13.80 26.86 -10.97
N SER A 242 14.90 26.25 -10.57
CA SER A 242 16.17 26.95 -10.36
C SER A 242 16.94 27.04 -11.68
N VAL A 243 17.47 28.22 -11.96
CA VAL A 243 18.25 28.55 -13.15
C VAL A 243 19.62 29.06 -12.70
N VAL A 244 20.68 28.54 -13.28
CA VAL A 244 22.05 29.02 -13.07
C VAL A 244 22.38 30.00 -14.19
N LEU A 245 22.69 31.23 -13.82
CA LEU A 245 23.01 32.33 -14.73
C LEU A 245 24.50 32.65 -14.64
N VAL A 246 25.15 32.81 -15.79
CA VAL A 246 26.51 33.34 -15.91
C VAL A 246 26.43 34.83 -16.21
N MET A 247 27.07 35.64 -15.38
CA MET A 247 27.07 37.10 -15.49
C MET A 247 28.37 37.70 -14.96
N ASP A 248 28.53 39.00 -15.15
CA ASP A 248 29.62 39.77 -14.58
C ASP A 248 29.55 39.78 -13.04
N PRO A 249 30.68 39.76 -12.31
CA PRO A 249 30.71 39.85 -10.86
C PRO A 249 29.94 41.05 -10.27
N ASP A 250 30.01 42.21 -10.91
CA ASP A 250 29.33 43.42 -10.41
C ASP A 250 27.80 43.29 -10.52
N ASP A 251 27.32 42.68 -11.61
CA ASP A 251 25.91 42.38 -11.83
C ASP A 251 25.41 41.30 -10.86
N ALA A 252 26.25 40.29 -10.58
CA ALA A 252 25.93 39.23 -9.63
C ALA A 252 25.71 39.77 -8.21
N ASP A 253 26.51 40.74 -7.79
CA ASP A 253 26.33 41.42 -6.51
C ASP A 253 25.00 42.18 -6.44
N GLU A 254 24.57 42.81 -7.54
CA GLU A 254 23.27 43.49 -7.61
C GLU A 254 22.10 42.49 -7.56
N VAL A 255 22.21 41.36 -8.27
CA VAL A 255 21.22 40.28 -8.23
C VAL A 255 21.14 39.65 -6.84
N ALA A 256 22.27 39.34 -6.21
CA ALA A 256 22.34 38.78 -4.87
C ALA A 256 21.70 39.71 -3.83
N LYS A 257 22.03 41.01 -3.89
CA LYS A 257 21.39 42.04 -3.03
C LYS A 257 19.88 42.09 -3.23
N ALA A 258 19.40 42.00 -4.47
CA ALA A 258 17.96 42.00 -4.76
C ALA A 258 17.26 40.78 -4.15
N ILE A 259 17.87 39.59 -4.23
CA ILE A 259 17.36 38.36 -3.63
C ILE A 259 17.34 38.48 -2.10
N THR A 260 18.43 38.96 -1.48
CA THR A 260 18.48 39.17 -0.01
C THR A 260 17.45 40.20 0.47
N GLN A 261 17.12 41.19 -0.38
CA GLN A 261 16.06 42.17 -0.11
C GLN A 261 14.64 41.65 -0.39
N GLY A 262 14.48 40.39 -0.81
CA GLY A 262 13.19 39.78 -1.09
C GLY A 262 12.51 40.31 -2.37
N LYS A 263 13.26 40.94 -3.28
CA LYS A 263 12.70 41.42 -4.55
C LYS A 263 12.49 40.23 -5.50
N PRO A 264 11.34 40.15 -6.19
CA PRO A 264 11.11 39.08 -7.16
C PRO A 264 12.07 39.23 -8.34
N VAL A 265 12.72 38.13 -8.71
CA VAL A 265 13.59 38.01 -9.88
C VAL A 265 12.81 37.37 -11.02
N THR A 266 12.90 37.95 -12.22
CA THR A 266 12.28 37.44 -13.44
C THR A 266 13.33 37.39 -14.54
N VAL A 267 13.29 36.35 -15.36
CA VAL A 267 14.18 36.20 -16.52
C VAL A 267 13.36 36.27 -17.81
N VAL A 268 13.87 36.95 -18.83
CA VAL A 268 13.20 37.08 -20.14
C VAL A 268 14.18 36.67 -21.22
N VAL A 269 13.83 35.66 -22.02
CA VAL A 269 14.66 35.21 -23.16
C VAL A 269 14.72 36.32 -24.20
N LEU A 270 15.93 36.66 -24.62
CA LEU A 270 16.13 37.56 -25.75
C LEU A 270 15.91 36.78 -27.05
N PRO A 271 15.10 37.29 -28.00
CA PRO A 271 15.03 36.69 -29.32
C PRO A 271 16.41 36.76 -29.98
N GLU A 272 16.90 35.63 -30.49
CA GLU A 272 18.11 35.61 -31.31
C GLU A 272 17.91 36.60 -32.48
N GLY A 273 18.84 37.55 -32.61
CA GLY A 273 18.91 38.47 -33.75
C GLY A 273 19.59 37.83 -34.95
#